data_AF-A0A7C7A956-F1
#
_entry.id   AF-A0A7C7A956-F1
#
_cell.length_a   1.000
_cell.length_b   1.000
_cell.length_c   1.000
_cell.angle_alpha   90.00
_cell.angle_beta   90.00
_cell.angle_gamma   90.00
#
_symmetry.space_group_name_H-M   'P 1'
#
loop_
_entity.id
_entity.type
_entity.pdbx_description
1 polymer ?
#
loop_
_entity_poly.entity_id
_entity_poly.type
_entity_poly.pdbx_seq_one_letter_code
_entity_poly.pdbx_strand_id
1 'polypeptide(L)'
;MIQIDDAGSGSLVGGTCIGAMRVETGEFFCDIIPIEYYNEENFKNKLYLKKACEIGKKLLEKLKVSKTEKIQVCRGYMFDTFRKWLEQEEYNWESTQILNPLQDIIENSFENYALSLGLPEK
;
A
#
# COMPACT_ATOMS: atom_id res chain seq x y z
N MET A 1 3.98 -3.93 15.49
CA MET A 1 2.95 -3.05 14.91
C MET A 1 3.27 -2.90 13.45
N ILE A 2 2.26 -3.09 12.62
CA ILE A 2 2.38 -3.00 11.17
C ILE A 2 1.73 -1.70 10.71
N GLN A 3 2.40 -0.95 9.86
CA GLN A 3 1.85 0.22 9.17
C GLN A 3 1.72 -0.07 7.69
N ILE A 4 0.66 0.43 7.05
CA ILE A 4 0.37 0.23 5.62
C ILE A 4 -0.06 1.57 5.00
N ASP A 5 0.59 1.93 3.90
CA ASP A 5 0.37 3.19 3.19
C ASP A 5 0.52 3.04 1.66
N ASP A 6 0.12 4.07 0.91
CA ASP A 6 0.28 4.15 -0.55
C ASP A 6 1.04 5.39 -1.01
N ALA A 7 1.74 5.28 -2.15
CA ALA A 7 2.41 6.38 -2.82
C ALA A 7 2.16 6.34 -4.34
N GLY A 8 2.02 7.50 -4.97
CA GLY A 8 1.82 7.63 -6.43
C GLY A 8 0.37 7.68 -6.90
N SER A 9 -0.62 7.48 -6.02
CA SER A 9 -2.04 7.49 -6.35
C SER A 9 -2.58 8.83 -6.88
N GLY A 10 -1.87 9.94 -6.63
CA GLY A 10 -2.24 11.29 -7.11
C GLY A 10 -1.84 11.60 -8.56
N SER A 11 -0.87 10.88 -9.14
CA SER A 11 -0.38 11.13 -10.50
C SER A 11 -0.48 9.92 -11.42
N LEU A 12 -0.55 8.71 -10.86
CA LEU A 12 -0.64 7.42 -11.56
C LEU A 12 0.52 7.11 -12.54
N VAL A 13 1.56 7.95 -12.56
CA VAL A 13 2.75 7.76 -13.39
C VAL A 13 3.53 6.54 -12.86
N GLY A 14 3.58 5.47 -13.66
CA GLY A 14 4.15 4.19 -13.23
C GLY A 14 3.22 3.35 -12.33
N GLY A 15 2.04 3.85 -11.96
CA GLY A 15 1.08 3.14 -11.12
C GLY A 15 1.03 3.69 -9.70
N THR A 16 0.75 2.82 -8.72
CA THR A 16 0.70 3.19 -7.29
C THR A 16 1.44 2.16 -6.47
N CYS A 17 2.38 2.60 -5.64
CA CYS A 17 3.09 1.76 -4.68
C CYS A 17 2.23 1.54 -3.44
N ILE A 18 2.11 0.29 -3.01
CA ILE A 18 1.52 -0.08 -1.72
C ILE A 18 2.64 -0.66 -0.86
N GLY A 19 2.83 -0.10 0.33
CA GLY A 19 3.91 -0.46 1.23
C GLY A 19 3.41 -0.89 2.59
N ALA A 20 4.12 -1.80 3.23
CA ALA A 20 3.88 -2.24 4.60
C ALA A 20 5.20 -2.34 5.37
N MET A 21 5.20 -1.93 6.63
CA MET A 21 6.38 -1.97 7.48
C MET A 21 6.07 -2.44 8.89
N ARG A 22 6.95 -3.27 9.44
CA ARG A 22 7.01 -3.58 10.86
C ARG A 22 7.86 -2.55 11.60
N VAL A 23 7.20 -1.64 12.32
CA VAL A 23 7.82 -0.47 12.93
C VAL A 23 8.96 -0.82 13.88
N GLU A 24 8.83 -1.90 14.64
CA GLU A 24 9.83 -2.30 15.64
C GLU A 24 11.14 -2.79 15.03
N THR A 25 11.09 -3.32 13.80
CA THR A 25 12.25 -3.96 13.14
C THR A 25 12.75 -3.18 11.93
N GLY A 26 11.94 -2.27 11.39
CA GLY A 26 12.20 -1.62 10.10
C GLY A 26 12.02 -2.54 8.88
N GLU A 27 11.56 -3.78 9.06
CA GLU A 27 11.27 -4.69 7.94
C GLU A 27 10.15 -4.09 7.08
N PHE A 28 10.47 -3.80 5.81
CA PHE A 28 9.60 -3.13 4.86
C PHE A 28 9.48 -3.93 3.57
N PHE A 29 8.27 -4.04 3.07
CA PHE A 29 7.98 -4.58 1.75
C PHE A 29 6.99 -3.69 1.02
N CYS A 30 7.12 -3.61 -0.29
CA CYS A 30 6.16 -2.94 -1.14
C CYS A 30 5.91 -3.73 -2.43
N ASP A 31 4.84 -3.37 -3.12
CA ASP A 31 4.51 -3.84 -4.47
C ASP A 31 3.76 -2.72 -5.23
N ILE A 32 3.72 -2.81 -6.55
CA ILE A 32 3.11 -1.79 -7.41
C ILE A 32 1.76 -2.28 -7.92
N ILE A 33 0.73 -1.44 -7.84
CA ILE A 33 -0.48 -1.54 -8.64
C ILE A 33 -0.15 -1.08 -10.05
N PRO A 34 -0.16 -1.98 -11.04
CA PRO A 34 0.22 -1.64 -12.41
C PRO A 34 -0.74 -0.64 -13.06
N ILE A 35 -0.25 0.14 -14.02
CA ILE A 35 -1.04 1.19 -14.69
C ILE A 35 -2.27 0.64 -15.42
N GLU A 36 -2.26 -0.62 -15.82
CA GLU A 36 -3.38 -1.25 -16.53
C GLU A 36 -4.64 -1.30 -15.66
N TYR A 37 -4.50 -1.28 -14.32
CA TYR A 37 -5.62 -1.22 -13.39
C TYR A 37 -6.31 0.16 -13.33
N TYR A 38 -5.72 1.17 -13.98
CA TYR A 38 -6.21 2.55 -14.05
C TYR A 38 -6.71 2.96 -15.44
N ASN A 39 -6.77 2.04 -16.41
CA ASN A 39 -7.43 2.32 -17.69
C ASN A 39 -8.94 2.60 -17.48
N GLU A 40 -9.60 3.18 -18.48
CA GLU A 40 -10.99 3.67 -18.35
C GLU A 40 -11.96 2.59 -17.81
N GLU A 41 -11.89 1.39 -18.37
CA GLU A 41 -12.75 0.27 -17.97
C GLU A 41 -12.44 -0.21 -16.54
N ASN A 42 -11.16 -0.43 -16.25
CA ASN A 42 -10.71 -0.97 -14.97
C ASN A 42 -10.89 0.04 -13.82
N PHE A 43 -10.69 1.33 -14.11
CA PHE A 43 -10.92 2.41 -13.16
C PHE A 43 -12.40 2.52 -12.79
N LYS A 44 -13.30 2.46 -13.78
CA LYS A 44 -14.76 2.44 -13.56
C LYS A 44 -15.18 1.26 -12.69
N ASN A 45 -14.56 0.09 -12.90
CA ASN A 45 -14.78 -1.12 -12.13
C ASN A 45 -14.01 -1.16 -10.78
N LYS A 46 -13.26 -0.10 -10.46
CA LYS A 46 -12.42 0.05 -9.26
C LYS A 46 -11.47 -1.13 -9.03
N LEU A 47 -10.91 -1.70 -10.10
CA LEU A 47 -10.03 -2.86 -9.99
C LEU A 47 -8.73 -2.54 -9.24
N TYR A 48 -8.28 -1.29 -9.28
CA TYR A 48 -7.14 -0.83 -8.47
C TYR A 48 -7.36 -1.04 -6.96
N LEU A 49 -8.59 -0.89 -6.44
CA LEU A 49 -8.88 -1.16 -5.01
C LEU A 49 -8.80 -2.65 -4.68
N LYS A 50 -9.24 -3.51 -5.61
CA LYS A 50 -9.07 -4.95 -5.47
C LYS A 50 -7.60 -5.31 -5.49
N LYS A 51 -6.83 -4.70 -6.39
CA LYS A 51 -5.38 -4.92 -6.50
C LYS A 51 -4.62 -4.44 -5.27
N ALA A 52 -4.99 -3.27 -4.72
CA ALA A 52 -4.45 -2.77 -3.46
C ALA A 52 -4.70 -3.76 -2.31
N CYS A 53 -5.90 -4.34 -2.25
CA CYS A 53 -6.24 -5.38 -1.28
C CYS A 53 -5.42 -6.66 -1.48
N GLU A 54 -5.25 -7.15 -2.71
CA GLU A 54 -4.39 -8.30 -3.01
C GLU A 54 -2.95 -8.06 -2.56
N ILE A 55 -2.39 -6.90 -2.86
CA ILE A 55 -1.03 -6.53 -2.45
C ILE A 55 -0.95 -6.46 -0.92
N GLY A 56 -1.89 -5.78 -0.27
CA GLY A 56 -1.94 -5.68 1.20
C GLY A 56 -1.90 -7.05 1.88
N LYS A 57 -2.67 -8.03 1.40
CA LYS A 57 -2.65 -9.41 1.90
C LYS A 57 -1.27 -10.05 1.76
N LYS A 58 -0.68 -9.97 0.56
CA LYS A 58 0.66 -10.50 0.27
C LYS A 58 1.73 -9.88 1.17
N LEU A 59 1.62 -8.58 1.46
CA LEU A 59 2.56 -7.90 2.35
C LEU A 59 2.44 -8.39 3.81
N LEU A 60 1.21 -8.61 4.31
CA LEU A 60 1.00 -9.22 5.62
C LEU A 60 1.58 -10.63 5.70
N GLU A 61 1.41 -11.43 4.65
CA GLU A 61 2.00 -12.78 4.56
C GLU A 61 3.53 -12.73 4.60
N LYS A 62 4.16 -11.82 3.84
CA LYS A 62 5.62 -11.62 3.84
C LYS A 62 6.16 -11.23 5.21
N LEU A 63 5.47 -10.30 5.88
CA LEU A 63 5.79 -9.84 7.24
C LEU A 63 5.39 -10.83 8.34
N LYS A 64 4.78 -11.98 7.97
CA LYS A 64 4.30 -13.04 8.86
C LYS A 64 3.43 -12.48 10.00
N VAL A 65 2.54 -11.56 9.65
CA VAL A 65 1.74 -10.81 10.64
C VAL A 65 0.72 -11.74 11.30
N SER A 66 0.68 -11.76 12.62
CA SER A 66 -0.38 -12.47 13.34
C SER A 66 -1.62 -11.60 13.55
N LYS A 67 -2.80 -12.21 13.71
CA LYS A 67 -4.07 -11.49 13.95
C LYS A 67 -4.07 -10.63 15.22
N THR A 68 -3.22 -10.97 16.18
CA THR A 68 -3.05 -10.23 17.44
C THR A 68 -2.25 -8.94 17.30
N GLU A 69 -1.43 -8.83 16.24
CA GLU A 69 -0.62 -7.64 16.01
C GLU A 69 -1.48 -6.47 15.55
N LYS A 70 -1.20 -5.29 16.11
CA LYS A 70 -1.87 -4.06 15.69
C LYS A 70 -1.43 -3.68 14.27
N ILE A 71 -2.40 -3.53 13.37
CA ILE A 71 -2.24 -3.05 12.00
C ILE A 71 -2.83 -1.64 11.88
N GLN A 72 -2.01 -0.68 11.47
CA GLN A 72 -2.40 0.69 11.16
C GLN A 72 -2.48 0.85 9.65
N VAL A 73 -3.65 1.23 9.15
CA VAL A 73 -3.88 1.43 7.72
C VAL A 73 -4.16 2.90 7.45
N CYS A 74 -3.55 3.45 6.39
CA CYS A 74 -3.83 4.80 5.95
C CYS A 74 -5.34 5.04 5.72
N ARG A 75 -5.78 6.25 6.08
CA ARG A 75 -7.18 6.71 5.91
C ARG A 75 -7.59 6.88 4.44
N GLY A 76 -6.65 6.81 3.51
CA GLY A 76 -6.90 6.91 2.07
C GLY A 76 -7.91 5.87 1.56
N TYR A 77 -8.70 6.27 0.55
CA TYR A 77 -9.71 5.41 -0.07
C TYR A 77 -9.12 4.16 -0.74
N MET A 78 -7.82 4.20 -1.07
CA MET A 78 -7.08 3.08 -1.68
C MET A 78 -7.25 1.77 -0.91
N PHE A 79 -7.43 1.87 0.42
CA PHE A 79 -7.54 0.72 1.31
C PHE A 79 -8.98 0.34 1.71
N ASP A 80 -10.02 0.91 1.10
CA ASP A 80 -11.41 0.61 1.47
C ASP A 80 -11.75 -0.89 1.38
N THR A 81 -11.34 -1.55 0.29
CA THR A 81 -11.54 -3.00 0.11
C THR A 81 -10.68 -3.82 1.07
N PHE A 82 -9.49 -3.35 1.38
CA PHE A 82 -8.56 -4.03 2.28
C PHE A 82 -9.02 -3.97 3.75
N ARG A 83 -9.50 -2.81 4.20
CA ARG A 83 -10.07 -2.62 5.54
C ARG A 83 -11.27 -3.53 5.78
N LYS A 84 -12.15 -3.69 4.79
CA LYS A 84 -13.27 -4.66 4.86
C LYS A 84 -12.80 -6.10 5.02
N TRP A 85 -11.72 -6.47 4.33
CA TRP A 85 -11.14 -7.81 4.45
C TRP A 85 -10.48 -8.03 5.82
N LEU A 86 -9.75 -7.04 6.35
CA LEU A 86 -9.17 -7.11 7.70
C LEU A 86 -10.24 -7.33 8.77
N GLU A 87 -11.35 -6.61 8.67
CA GLU A 87 -12.51 -6.74 9.56
C GLU A 87 -13.11 -8.16 9.48
N GLN A 88 -13.35 -8.66 8.26
CA GLN A 88 -13.91 -10.00 8.02
C GLN A 88 -13.02 -11.12 8.55
N GLU A 89 -11.70 -10.93 8.49
CA GLU A 89 -10.71 -11.88 8.98
C GLU A 89 -10.34 -11.66 10.46
N GLU A 90 -11.02 -10.75 11.16
CA GLU A 90 -10.82 -10.50 12.59
C GLU A 90 -9.37 -10.12 12.95
N TYR A 91 -8.71 -9.33 12.10
CA TYR A 91 -7.40 -8.74 12.44
C TYR A 91 -7.57 -7.59 13.44
N ASN A 92 -6.58 -7.40 14.31
CA ASN A 92 -6.47 -6.21 15.14
C ASN A 92 -6.00 -5.00 14.30
N TRP A 93 -6.93 -4.22 13.76
CA TRP A 93 -6.62 -3.11 12.86
C TRP A 93 -7.25 -1.77 13.28
N GLU A 94 -6.65 -0.66 12.85
CA GLU A 94 -7.24 0.68 12.97
C GLU A 94 -6.93 1.54 11.72
N SER A 95 -7.82 2.49 11.43
CA SER A 95 -7.62 3.50 10.39
C SER A 95 -6.95 4.74 10.98
N THR A 96 -5.76 5.09 10.51
CA THR A 96 -4.99 6.21 11.06
C THR A 96 -4.23 6.97 9.96
N GLN A 97 -3.78 8.18 10.29
CA GLN A 97 -2.79 8.85 9.47
C GLN A 97 -1.45 8.14 9.69
N ILE A 98 -0.85 7.66 8.60
CA ILE A 98 0.50 7.13 8.63
C ILE A 98 1.46 8.30 8.64
N LEU A 99 2.48 8.20 9.49
CA LEU A 99 3.55 9.17 9.64
C LEU A 99 4.89 8.45 9.48
N ASN A 100 5.98 9.17 9.73
CA ASN A 100 7.31 8.60 9.66
C ASN A 100 7.50 7.43 10.65
N PRO A 101 8.29 6.41 10.26
CA PRO A 101 9.18 6.39 9.09
C PRO A 101 8.59 5.81 7.80
N LEU A 102 7.38 5.24 7.81
CA LEU A 102 6.83 4.57 6.62
C LEU A 102 6.59 5.56 5.46
N GLN A 103 6.08 6.75 5.75
CA GLN A 103 5.78 7.75 4.73
C GLN A 103 7.04 8.11 3.91
N ASP A 104 8.15 8.46 4.57
CA ASP A 104 9.41 8.74 3.87
C ASP A 104 9.91 7.52 3.07
N ILE A 105 9.83 6.32 3.63
CA ILE A 105 10.34 5.10 2.98
C ILE A 105 9.54 4.76 1.72
N ILE A 106 8.20 4.84 1.77
CA ILE A 106 7.36 4.51 0.62
C ILE A 106 7.45 5.57 -0.48
N GLU A 107 7.54 6.85 -0.12
CA GLU A 107 7.73 7.95 -1.08
C GLU A 107 9.07 7.78 -1.82
N ASN A 108 10.17 7.55 -1.09
CA ASN A 108 11.48 7.29 -1.70
C ASN A 108 11.50 6.00 -2.55
N SER A 109 10.79 4.96 -2.11
CA SER A 109 10.70 3.70 -2.88
C SER A 109 9.97 3.91 -4.21
N PHE A 110 8.91 4.71 -4.19
CA PHE A 110 8.17 5.05 -5.40
C PHE A 110 8.95 5.99 -6.32
N GLU A 111 9.70 6.95 -5.77
CA GLU A 111 10.59 7.82 -6.56
C GLU A 111 11.67 7.02 -7.28
N ASN A 112 12.37 6.13 -6.58
CA ASN A 112 13.37 5.23 -7.20
C ASN A 112 12.75 4.35 -8.30
N TYR A 113 11.54 3.86 -8.06
CA TYR A 113 10.80 3.11 -9.08
C TYR A 113 10.49 3.98 -10.30
N ALA A 114 10.00 5.20 -10.12
CA ALA A 114 9.73 6.15 -11.20
C ALA A 114 11.00 6.48 -12.02
N LEU A 115 12.13 6.71 -11.35
CA LEU A 115 13.43 6.92 -12.03
C LEU A 115 13.82 5.69 -12.85
N SER A 116 13.58 4.48 -12.34
CA SER A 116 13.85 3.24 -13.10
C SER A 116 13.01 3.08 -14.36
N LEU A 117 11.86 3.76 -14.45
CA LEU A 117 11.02 3.84 -15.64
C LEU A 117 11.47 4.90 -16.66
N GLY A 118 12.51 5.67 -16.33
CA GLY A 118 13.09 6.71 -17.20
C GLY A 118 12.53 8.12 -16.97
N LEU A 119 11.88 8.37 -15.82
CA LEU A 119 11.55 9.75 -15.43
C LEU A 119 12.82 10.52 -15.04
N PRO A 120 12.93 11.82 -15.41
CA PRO A 120 14.08 12.63 -15.05
C PRO A 120 14.11 12.92 -13.54
N GLU A 121 15.32 12.99 -12.98
CA GLU A 121 15.53 13.52 -11.64
C GLU A 121 15.10 15.00 -11.58
N LYS A 122 14.54 15.40 -10.43
CA LYS A 122 14.09 16.78 -10.18
C LYS A 122 15.26 17.76 -10.06
#